data_AF-A0A9W9ENF1-F1
#
_entry.id   AF-A0A9W9ENF1-F1
#
_cell.length_a   1.000
_cell.length_b   1.000
_cell.length_c   1.000
_cell.angle_alpha   90.00
_cell.angle_beta   90.00
_cell.angle_gamma   90.00
#
_symmetry.space_group_name_H-M   'P 1'
#
loop_
_entity.id
_entity.type
_entity.pdbx_description
1 polymer ?
#
loop_
_entity_poly.entity_id
_entity_poly.type
_entity_poly.pdbx_seq_one_letter_code
_entity_poly.pdbx_strand_id
1 'polypeptide(L)'
;MAPLQEYIDNIPTLALADAIQAIIDLTPGLTTSVSATGDRLVAHPDYEGQGSLSNLGRYYLECAARCQTEHASFKVRLLHLTLDEVFDTLYRENNKIFEKGVKDGSVTLPEYEEGCACCNGDPDALILAGFSTGESLLFTDKEYRQLWGDQESQGSSHRNWVDGKGWTDHWLRASKEQVEEAMARNAIVPSML
;
A
#
# COMPACT_ATOMS: atom_id res chain seq x y z
N MET A 1 -19.36 19.68 -4.94
CA MET A 1 -18.72 18.43 -4.50
C MET A 1 -17.35 18.81 -3.96
N ALA A 2 -16.75 18.02 -3.06
CA ALA A 2 -15.40 18.34 -2.58
C ALA A 2 -14.36 17.99 -3.66
N PRO A 3 -13.23 18.71 -3.77
CA PRO A 3 -12.15 18.35 -4.70
C PRO A 3 -11.55 16.99 -4.36
N LEU A 4 -11.42 16.10 -5.35
CA LEU A 4 -10.87 14.76 -5.15
C LEU A 4 -9.42 14.80 -4.63
N GLN A 5 -8.61 15.70 -5.18
CA GLN A 5 -7.21 15.86 -4.76
C GLN A 5 -7.11 16.27 -3.29
N GLU A 6 -7.96 17.19 -2.83
CA GLU A 6 -7.98 17.61 -1.42
C GLU A 6 -8.39 16.47 -0.50
N TYR A 7 -9.35 15.63 -0.90
CA TYR A 7 -9.69 14.42 -0.16
C TYR A 7 -8.49 13.47 -0.04
N ILE A 8 -7.79 13.20 -1.15
CA ILE A 8 -6.60 12.34 -1.18
C ILE A 8 -5.49 12.90 -0.29
N ASP A 9 -5.21 14.20 -0.37
CA ASP A 9 -4.14 14.84 0.40
C ASP A 9 -4.42 14.88 1.92
N ASN A 10 -5.68 14.72 2.33
CA ASN A 10 -6.06 14.64 3.74
C ASN A 10 -5.88 13.24 4.35
N ILE A 11 -5.83 12.17 3.55
CA ILE A 11 -5.65 10.78 4.01
C ILE A 11 -4.49 10.60 4.99
N PRO A 12 -3.25 11.09 4.73
CA PRO A 12 -2.12 10.87 5.64
C PRO A 12 -2.29 11.54 7.01
N THR A 13 -3.19 12.52 7.13
CA THR A 13 -3.46 13.21 8.40
C THR A 13 -4.38 12.42 9.34
N LEU A 14 -5.01 11.36 8.83
CA LEU A 14 -5.95 10.53 9.58
C LEU A 14 -5.22 9.50 10.47
N ALA A 15 -5.91 9.08 11.53
CA ALA A 15 -5.50 7.88 12.28
C ALA A 15 -5.50 6.67 11.33
N LEU A 16 -4.59 5.72 11.55
CA LEU A 16 -4.33 4.64 10.58
C LEU A 16 -5.59 3.88 10.15
N ALA A 17 -6.46 3.52 11.10
CA ALA A 17 -7.70 2.82 10.79
C ALA A 17 -8.63 3.66 9.90
N ASP A 18 -8.73 4.96 10.16
CA ASP A 18 -9.55 5.90 9.39
C ASP A 18 -8.93 6.19 8.02
N ALA A 19 -7.59 6.25 7.93
CA ALA A 19 -6.88 6.39 6.66
C ALA A 19 -7.14 5.20 5.73
N ILE A 20 -7.03 3.98 6.24
CA ILE A 20 -7.31 2.75 5.50
C ILE A 20 -8.79 2.73 5.06
N GLN A 21 -9.70 3.06 5.98
CA GLN A 21 -11.13 3.11 5.64
C GLN A 21 -11.43 4.17 4.58
N ALA A 22 -10.81 5.35 4.65
CA ALA A 22 -10.97 6.40 3.66
C ALA A 22 -10.50 5.97 2.27
N ILE A 23 -9.44 5.18 2.16
CA ILE A 23 -8.99 4.58 0.90
C ILE A 23 -9.99 3.53 0.42
N ILE A 24 -10.46 2.65 1.31
CA ILE A 24 -11.46 1.62 0.99
C ILE A 24 -12.75 2.24 0.47
N ASP A 25 -13.23 3.31 1.10
CA ASP A 25 -14.46 3.98 0.71
C ASP A 25 -14.30 4.74 -0.62
N LEU A 26 -13.09 5.21 -0.93
CA LEU A 26 -12.80 5.93 -2.16
C LEU A 26 -12.63 5.00 -3.38
N THR A 27 -12.04 3.82 -3.19
CA THR A 27 -11.67 2.95 -4.32
C THR A 27 -12.84 2.49 -5.21
N PRO A 28 -14.04 2.18 -4.68
CA PRO A 28 -15.19 1.82 -5.50
C PRO A 28 -15.65 3.00 -6.34
N GLY A 29 -15.47 2.94 -7.65
CA GLY A 29 -15.88 4.00 -8.57
C GLY A 29 -14.75 4.88 -9.08
N LEU A 30 -13.50 4.60 -8.68
CA LEU A 30 -12.34 5.22 -9.33
C LEU A 30 -12.24 4.81 -10.79
N THR A 31 -12.08 5.80 -11.66
CA THR A 31 -11.68 5.61 -13.06
C THR A 31 -10.30 6.20 -13.26
N THR A 32 -9.45 5.52 -14.03
CA THR A 32 -8.06 5.93 -14.24
C THR A 32 -7.87 6.64 -15.58
N SER A 33 -6.90 7.56 -15.63
CA SER A 33 -6.47 8.24 -16.85
C SER A 33 -4.99 8.62 -16.75
N VAL A 34 -4.40 9.08 -17.86
CA VAL A 34 -3.00 9.52 -17.91
C VAL A 34 -2.96 10.91 -18.57
N SER A 35 -2.21 11.84 -17.98
CA SER A 35 -2.02 13.18 -18.56
C SER A 35 -1.12 13.13 -19.80
N ALA A 36 -1.08 14.22 -20.58
CA ALA A 36 -0.17 14.33 -21.72
C ALA A 36 1.32 14.26 -21.32
N THR A 37 1.64 14.53 -20.05
CA THR A 37 2.99 14.45 -19.46
C THR A 37 3.28 13.13 -18.77
N GLY A 38 2.32 12.18 -18.78
CA GLY A 38 2.50 10.85 -18.19
C GLY A 38 2.03 10.73 -16.74
N ASP A 39 1.45 11.78 -16.16
CA ASP A 39 0.93 11.72 -14.79
C ASP A 39 -0.23 10.75 -14.71
N ARG A 40 -0.20 9.88 -13.70
CA ARG A 40 -1.25 8.89 -13.45
C ARG A 40 -2.35 9.53 -12.60
N LEU A 41 -3.56 9.59 -13.15
CA LEU A 41 -4.69 10.30 -12.55
C LEU A 41 -5.87 9.38 -12.28
N VAL A 42 -6.68 9.76 -11.31
CA VAL A 42 -7.99 9.16 -11.00
C VAL A 42 -9.11 10.19 -10.97
N ALA A 43 -10.32 9.76 -11.25
CA ALA A 43 -11.56 10.51 -11.05
C ALA A 43 -12.58 9.64 -10.34
N HIS A 44 -13.52 10.25 -9.62
CA HIS A 44 -14.57 9.58 -8.86
C HIS A 44 -15.90 10.33 -9.02
N PRO A 45 -17.05 9.66 -9.19
CA PRO A 45 -18.34 10.31 -9.46
C PRO A 45 -18.82 11.25 -8.34
N ASP A 46 -18.40 11.00 -7.09
CA ASP A 46 -18.81 11.80 -5.92
C ASP A 46 -17.90 13.00 -5.62
N TYR A 47 -16.79 13.16 -6.35
CA TYR A 47 -15.82 14.23 -6.13
C TYR A 47 -15.64 15.10 -7.38
N GLU A 48 -15.22 16.34 -7.17
CA GLU A 48 -14.92 17.26 -8.25
C GLU A 48 -13.46 17.11 -8.72
N GLY A 49 -13.25 17.16 -10.04
CA GLY A 49 -11.93 17.15 -10.64
C GLY A 49 -11.24 15.78 -10.64
N GLN A 50 -9.92 15.80 -10.80
CA GLN A 50 -9.07 14.62 -10.79
C GLN A 50 -8.15 14.65 -9.57
N GLY A 51 -7.71 13.46 -9.17
CA GLY A 51 -6.70 13.24 -8.14
C GLY A 51 -5.49 12.50 -8.70
N SER A 52 -4.35 12.63 -8.03
CA SER A 52 -3.12 11.91 -8.36
C SER A 52 -3.21 10.45 -7.89
N LEU A 53 -3.16 9.51 -8.84
CA LEU A 53 -3.06 8.08 -8.52
C LEU A 53 -1.76 7.80 -7.77
N SER A 54 -0.67 8.48 -8.12
CA SER A 54 0.62 8.34 -7.44
C SER A 54 0.58 8.82 -5.99
N ASN A 55 -0.18 9.88 -5.65
CA ASN A 55 -0.38 10.25 -4.24
C ASN A 55 -1.19 9.17 -3.51
N LEU A 56 -2.31 8.73 -4.09
CA LEU A 56 -3.17 7.72 -3.49
C LEU A 56 -2.42 6.38 -3.27
N GLY A 57 -1.66 5.91 -4.25
CA GLY A 57 -0.83 4.71 -4.13
C GLY A 57 0.25 4.85 -3.06
N ARG A 58 0.89 6.01 -2.96
CA ARG A 58 1.86 6.28 -1.89
C ARG A 58 1.22 6.18 -0.51
N TYR A 59 0.02 6.74 -0.33
CA TYR A 59 -0.69 6.66 0.95
C TYR A 59 -1.19 5.24 1.27
N TYR A 60 -1.57 4.45 0.27
CA TYR A 60 -1.82 3.02 0.44
C TYR A 60 -0.58 2.27 0.95
N LEU A 61 0.59 2.51 0.34
CA LEU A 61 1.87 1.91 0.77
C LEU A 61 2.27 2.38 2.17
N GLU A 62 2.10 3.66 2.45
CA GLU A 62 2.37 4.25 3.75
C GLU A 62 1.48 3.64 4.85
N CYS A 63 0.20 3.39 4.58
CA CYS A 63 -0.68 2.69 5.51
C CYS A 63 -0.18 1.27 5.83
N ALA A 64 0.40 0.56 4.86
CA ALA A 64 1.01 -0.76 5.09
C ALA A 64 2.21 -0.65 6.03
N ALA A 65 3.09 0.33 5.81
CA ALA A 65 4.23 0.59 6.67
C ALA A 65 3.80 1.03 8.09
N ARG A 66 2.80 1.90 8.19
CA ARG A 66 2.21 2.35 9.46
C ARG A 66 1.59 1.21 10.25
N CYS A 67 1.04 0.17 9.59
CA CYS A 67 0.60 -1.03 10.29
C CYS A 67 1.71 -1.67 11.14
N GLN A 68 2.96 -1.61 10.66
CA GLN A 68 4.12 -2.15 11.35
C GLN A 68 4.57 -1.22 12.47
N THR A 69 4.78 0.07 12.18
CA THR A 69 5.36 1.02 13.14
C THR A 69 4.40 1.44 14.24
N GLU A 70 3.09 1.44 13.98
CA GLU A 70 2.05 1.74 14.97
C GLU A 70 1.52 0.48 15.68
N HIS A 71 2.11 -0.69 15.42
CA HIS A 71 1.67 -1.98 15.99
C HIS A 71 0.16 -2.22 15.82
N ALA A 72 -0.33 -2.01 14.59
CA ALA A 72 -1.76 -2.04 14.30
C ALA A 72 -2.41 -3.38 14.67
N SER A 73 -3.68 -3.32 15.10
CA SER A 73 -4.46 -4.52 15.39
C SER A 73 -4.62 -5.43 14.17
N PHE A 74 -4.85 -6.72 14.40
CA PHE A 74 -5.12 -7.68 13.33
C PHE A 74 -6.27 -7.25 12.41
N LYS A 75 -7.34 -6.68 12.97
CA LYS A 75 -8.47 -6.17 12.18
C LYS A 75 -8.03 -5.10 11.19
N VAL A 76 -7.21 -4.14 11.62
CA VAL A 76 -6.73 -3.05 10.77
C VAL A 76 -5.79 -3.57 9.67
N ARG A 77 -4.90 -4.50 10.02
CA ARG A 77 -3.98 -5.15 9.06
C ARG A 77 -4.73 -5.94 7.98
N LEU A 78 -5.70 -6.75 8.40
CA LEU A 78 -6.56 -7.50 7.46
C LEU A 78 -7.42 -6.59 6.60
N LEU A 79 -7.87 -5.46 7.14
CA LEU A 79 -8.61 -4.47 6.37
C LEU A 79 -7.73 -3.85 5.27
N HIS A 80 -6.49 -3.45 5.59
CA HIS A 80 -5.53 -2.96 4.60
C HIS A 80 -5.24 -4.00 3.52
N LEU A 81 -5.06 -5.28 3.88
CA LEU A 81 -4.81 -6.37 2.94
C LEU A 81 -5.87 -6.47 1.82
N THR A 82 -7.12 -6.06 2.08
CA THR A 82 -8.17 -6.06 1.05
C THR A 82 -7.91 -5.09 -0.11
N LEU A 83 -7.02 -4.11 0.09
CA LEU A 83 -6.65 -3.13 -0.93
C LEU A 83 -5.59 -3.64 -1.91
N ASP A 84 -4.87 -4.73 -1.60
CA ASP A 84 -3.75 -5.19 -2.44
C ASP A 84 -4.18 -5.51 -3.88
N GLU A 85 -5.24 -6.29 -4.04
CA GLU A 85 -5.78 -6.65 -5.36
C GLU A 85 -6.40 -5.43 -6.07
N VAL A 86 -6.98 -4.52 -5.31
CA VAL A 86 -7.59 -3.29 -5.83
C VAL A 86 -6.52 -2.39 -6.45
N PHE A 87 -5.43 -2.15 -5.71
CA PHE A 87 -4.32 -1.32 -6.19
C PHE A 87 -3.55 -2.00 -7.32
N ASP A 88 -3.31 -3.31 -7.26
CA ASP A 88 -2.70 -4.04 -8.39
C ASP A 88 -3.54 -3.87 -9.66
N THR A 89 -4.87 -4.03 -9.56
CA THR A 89 -5.78 -3.86 -10.70
C THR A 89 -5.76 -2.42 -11.22
N LEU A 90 -5.91 -1.41 -10.35
CA LEU A 90 -5.92 0.00 -10.73
C LEU A 90 -4.62 0.39 -11.45
N TYR A 91 -3.46 -0.03 -10.94
CA TYR A 91 -2.18 0.27 -11.55
C TYR A 91 -1.97 -0.48 -12.86
N ARG A 92 -2.39 -1.74 -12.97
CA ARG A 92 -2.32 -2.50 -14.24
C ARG A 92 -3.18 -1.88 -15.32
N GLU A 93 -4.39 -1.45 -14.99
CA GLU A 93 -5.29 -0.77 -15.94
C GLU A 93 -4.72 0.57 -16.38
N ASN A 94 -4.27 1.39 -15.44
CA ASN A 94 -3.65 2.66 -15.74
C ASN A 94 -2.36 2.50 -16.57
N ASN A 95 -1.55 1.48 -16.29
CA ASN A 95 -0.34 1.19 -17.05
C ASN A 95 -0.63 0.84 -18.52
N LYS A 96 -1.72 0.13 -18.82
CA LYS A 96 -2.15 -0.11 -20.22
C LYS A 96 -2.47 1.19 -20.95
N ILE A 97 -3.11 2.16 -20.27
CA ILE A 97 -3.41 3.48 -20.83
C ILE A 97 -2.11 4.25 -21.09
N PHE A 98 -1.20 4.24 -20.11
CA PHE A 98 0.11 4.88 -20.19
C PHE A 98 0.94 4.33 -21.36
N GLU A 99 1.13 3.01 -21.44
CA GLU A 99 1.91 2.37 -22.50
C GLU A 99 1.34 2.65 -23.90
N LYS A 100 0.00 2.64 -24.02
CA LYS A 100 -0.67 3.01 -25.27
C LYS A 100 -0.37 4.46 -25.64
N GLY A 101 -0.48 5.38 -24.68
CA GLY A 101 -0.24 6.81 -24.90
C GLY A 101 1.20 7.14 -25.28
N VAL A 102 2.18 6.44 -24.68
CA VAL A 102 3.59 6.54 -25.08
C VAL A 102 3.78 6.00 -26.49
N LYS A 103 3.16 4.87 -26.82
CA LYS A 103 3.27 4.23 -28.14
C LYS A 103 2.65 5.05 -29.26
N ASP A 104 1.52 5.71 -29.01
CA ASP A 104 0.82 6.53 -30.01
C ASP A 104 1.23 8.01 -30.02
N GLY A 105 2.10 8.42 -29.10
CA GLY A 105 2.65 9.77 -29.01
C GLY A 105 1.73 10.79 -28.32
N SER A 106 0.61 10.36 -27.75
CA SER A 106 -0.27 11.23 -26.94
C SER A 106 0.30 11.53 -25.56
N VAL A 107 1.26 10.73 -25.08
CA VAL A 107 2.02 10.97 -23.86
C VAL A 107 3.47 11.28 -24.23
N THR A 108 3.93 12.47 -23.82
CA THR A 108 5.34 12.87 -23.90
C THR A 108 5.91 12.91 -22.50
N LEU A 109 6.83 11.98 -22.23
CA LEU A 109 7.47 11.89 -20.92
C LEU A 109 8.47 13.03 -20.73
N PRO A 110 8.61 13.56 -19.50
CA PRO A 110 9.69 14.47 -19.18
C PRO A 110 11.05 13.76 -19.35
N GLU A 111 12.14 14.55 -19.35
CA GLU A 111 13.48 13.97 -19.35
C GLU A 111 13.66 13.00 -18.18
N TYR A 112 14.30 11.86 -18.46
CA TYR A 112 14.50 10.80 -17.48
C TYR A 112 15.33 11.31 -16.32
N GLU A 113 14.79 11.24 -15.10
CA GLU A 113 15.57 11.45 -13.88
C GLU A 113 16.36 10.18 -13.54
N GLU A 114 17.66 10.32 -13.28
CA GLU A 114 18.51 9.21 -12.87
C GLU A 114 18.07 8.65 -11.51
N GLY A 115 17.79 7.35 -11.47
CA GLY A 115 17.43 6.63 -10.24
C GLY A 115 16.70 5.32 -10.52
N CYS A 116 16.59 4.47 -9.49
CA CYS A 116 15.70 3.31 -9.55
C CYS A 116 14.35 3.71 -8.97
N ALA A 117 13.29 3.67 -9.79
CA ALA A 117 11.93 4.04 -9.37
C ALA A 117 11.46 3.26 -8.13
N CYS A 118 11.80 1.96 -8.05
CA CYS A 118 11.52 1.15 -6.86
C CYS A 118 12.25 1.67 -5.61
N CYS A 119 13.51 2.09 -5.75
CA CYS A 119 14.30 2.63 -4.63
C CYS A 119 13.82 4.01 -4.18
N ASN A 120 13.25 4.79 -5.10
CA ASN A 120 12.64 6.09 -4.80
C ASN A 120 11.23 5.95 -4.20
N GLY A 121 10.72 4.72 -4.08
CA GLY A 121 9.39 4.45 -3.55
C GLY A 121 8.26 4.82 -4.51
N ASP A 122 8.52 4.84 -5.82
CA ASP A 122 7.47 5.11 -6.81
C ASP A 122 6.38 4.02 -6.69
N PRO A 123 5.12 4.41 -6.39
CA PRO A 123 4.05 3.45 -6.24
C PRO A 123 3.83 2.59 -7.49
N ASP A 124 4.04 3.11 -8.69
CA ASP A 124 3.80 2.30 -9.89
C ASP A 124 4.82 1.14 -10.00
N ALA A 125 6.08 1.41 -9.71
CA ALA A 125 7.14 0.44 -9.72
C ALA A 125 6.97 -0.58 -8.59
N LEU A 126 6.63 -0.13 -7.38
CA LEU A 126 6.45 -1.00 -6.22
C LEU A 126 5.21 -1.91 -6.35
N ILE A 127 4.08 -1.34 -6.76
CA ILE A 127 2.80 -2.07 -6.86
C ILE A 127 2.85 -3.06 -8.03
N LEU A 128 3.30 -2.62 -9.21
CA LEU A 128 3.33 -3.50 -10.40
C LEU A 128 4.36 -4.64 -10.28
N ALA A 129 5.44 -4.43 -9.51
CA ALA A 129 6.41 -5.49 -9.20
C ALA A 129 5.93 -6.43 -8.07
N GLY A 130 4.79 -6.14 -7.42
CA GLY A 130 4.25 -6.95 -6.33
C GLY A 130 5.01 -6.81 -5.01
N PHE A 131 5.83 -5.77 -4.85
CA PHE A 131 6.61 -5.56 -3.63
C PHE A 131 5.76 -5.10 -2.45
N SER A 132 4.56 -4.54 -2.70
CA SER A 132 3.64 -4.08 -1.66
C SER A 132 2.72 -5.17 -1.10
N THR A 133 2.62 -6.33 -1.75
CA THR A 133 1.63 -7.35 -1.40
C THR A 133 1.88 -7.96 -0.02
N GLY A 134 0.90 -7.83 0.85
CA GLY A 134 0.91 -8.36 2.21
C GLY A 134 1.84 -7.61 3.17
N GLU A 135 2.28 -6.39 2.85
CA GLU A 135 3.15 -5.62 3.74
C GLU A 135 2.49 -5.27 5.09
N SER A 136 1.16 -5.15 5.14
CA SER A 136 0.43 -4.95 6.39
C SER A 136 0.50 -6.16 7.34
N LEU A 137 0.90 -7.34 6.83
CA LEU A 137 1.08 -8.57 7.61
C LEU A 137 2.54 -8.81 8.03
N LEU A 138 3.40 -7.79 7.91
CA LEU A 138 4.76 -7.83 8.45
C LEU A 138 4.75 -7.51 9.96
N PHE A 139 5.45 -8.34 10.72
CA PHE A 139 5.65 -8.22 12.17
C PHE A 139 7.15 -8.22 12.46
N THR A 140 7.58 -7.56 13.53
CA THR A 140 8.95 -7.75 14.01
C THR A 140 9.16 -9.20 14.41
N ASP A 141 10.41 -9.70 14.37
CA ASP A 141 10.70 -11.06 14.84
C ASP A 141 10.12 -11.33 16.22
N LYS A 142 10.27 -10.38 17.14
CA LYS A 142 9.78 -10.52 18.52
C LYS A 142 8.26 -10.69 18.57
N GLU A 143 7.50 -9.84 17.87
CA GLU A 143 6.03 -9.95 17.83
C GLU A 143 5.59 -11.25 17.16
N TYR A 144 6.21 -11.60 16.03
CA TYR A 144 5.87 -12.81 15.31
C TYR A 144 6.06 -14.05 16.19
N ARG A 145 7.22 -14.16 16.85
CA ARG A 145 7.52 -15.27 17.77
C ARG A 145 6.59 -15.29 18.99
N GLN A 146 6.14 -14.14 19.49
CA GLN A 146 5.16 -14.08 20.57
C GLN A 146 3.79 -14.62 20.15
N LEU A 147 3.38 -14.37 18.90
CA LEU A 147 2.05 -14.72 18.39
C LEU A 147 1.96 -16.16 17.84
N TRP A 148 3.03 -16.63 17.21
CA TRP A 148 3.03 -17.92 16.48
C TRP A 148 4.21 -18.83 16.84
N GLY A 149 5.14 -18.41 17.71
CA GLY A 149 6.27 -19.24 18.13
C GLY A 149 7.15 -19.65 16.96
N ASP A 150 7.30 -20.96 16.77
CA ASP A 150 8.17 -21.54 15.73
C ASP A 150 7.44 -21.83 14.41
N GLN A 151 6.18 -21.41 14.26
CA GLN A 151 5.48 -21.56 12.98
C GLN A 151 6.22 -20.85 11.84
N GLU A 152 6.11 -21.42 10.65
CA GLU A 152 6.75 -20.88 9.44
C GLU A 152 6.05 -19.60 8.98
N SER A 153 6.85 -18.58 8.65
CA SER A 153 6.39 -17.32 8.05
C SER A 153 6.21 -17.44 6.54
N GLN A 154 5.30 -16.67 5.96
CA GLN A 154 5.08 -16.56 4.50
C GLN A 154 6.11 -15.70 3.78
N GLY A 155 7.24 -15.41 4.43
CA GLY A 155 8.33 -14.61 3.90
C GLY A 155 8.88 -13.63 4.92
N SER A 156 9.86 -12.84 4.48
CA SER A 156 10.55 -11.85 5.29
C SER A 156 10.83 -10.59 4.48
N SER A 157 10.88 -9.45 5.17
CA SER A 157 11.34 -8.19 4.60
C SER A 157 12.55 -7.68 5.38
N HIS A 158 13.48 -7.03 4.66
CA HIS A 158 14.65 -6.38 5.24
C HIS A 158 14.70 -4.94 4.74
N ARG A 159 14.92 -3.98 5.65
CA ARG A 159 15.05 -2.55 5.30
C ARG A 159 16.18 -1.90 6.10
N ASN A 160 16.52 -0.67 5.71
CA ASN A 160 17.57 0.14 6.34
C ASN A 160 18.96 -0.51 6.26
N TRP A 161 19.49 -0.65 5.04
CA TRP A 161 20.88 -1.08 4.85
C TRP A 161 21.84 0.00 5.38
N VAL A 162 22.70 -0.39 6.30
CA VAL A 162 23.79 0.45 6.78
C VAL A 162 25.09 -0.09 6.19
N ASP A 163 25.80 0.78 5.47
CA ASP A 163 27.02 0.39 4.76
C ASP A 163 28.04 -0.25 5.71
N GLY A 164 28.55 -1.42 5.31
CA GLY A 164 29.45 -2.26 6.11
C GLY A 164 28.83 -2.93 7.35
N LYS A 165 27.54 -2.73 7.64
CA LYS A 165 26.85 -3.29 8.84
C LYS A 165 25.65 -4.18 8.51
N GLY A 166 25.16 -4.14 7.28
CA GLY A 166 24.03 -4.95 6.83
C GLY A 166 22.67 -4.27 7.04
N TRP A 167 21.60 -5.02 6.81
CA TRP A 167 20.22 -4.59 7.07
C TRP A 167 19.99 -4.48 8.58
N THR A 168 19.43 -3.36 9.05
CA THR A 168 19.16 -3.18 10.48
C THR A 168 17.79 -3.68 10.89
N ASP A 169 16.85 -3.72 9.96
CA ASP A 169 15.48 -4.05 10.26
C ASP A 169 15.08 -5.32 9.52
N HIS A 170 14.47 -6.23 10.27
CA HIS A 170 13.99 -7.52 9.78
C HIS A 170 12.55 -7.74 10.28
N TRP A 171 11.70 -8.17 9.36
CA TRP A 171 10.30 -8.47 9.64
C TRP A 171 9.90 -9.80 9.02
N LEU A 172 9.04 -10.52 9.72
CA LEU A 172 8.44 -11.77 9.29
C LEU A 172 7.00 -11.53 8.86
N ARG A 173 6.62 -12.09 7.71
CA ARG A 173 5.26 -11.96 7.18
C ARG A 173 4.40 -13.13 7.64
N ALA A 174 3.30 -12.84 8.31
CA ALA A 174 2.27 -13.84 8.60
C ALA A 174 1.40 -14.11 7.37
N SER A 175 0.83 -15.31 7.28
CA SER A 175 -0.27 -15.56 6.34
C SER A 175 -1.56 -14.86 6.81
N LYS A 176 -2.50 -14.68 5.89
CA LYS A 176 -3.85 -14.19 6.23
C LYS A 176 -4.50 -15.12 7.27
N GLU A 177 -4.40 -16.43 7.05
CA GLU A 177 -4.95 -17.48 7.90
C GLU A 177 -4.33 -17.43 9.30
N GLN A 178 -3.00 -17.25 9.40
CA GLN A 178 -2.30 -17.10 10.68
C GLN A 178 -2.86 -15.92 11.50
N VAL A 179 -3.15 -14.81 10.84
CA VAL A 179 -3.71 -13.60 11.49
C VAL A 179 -5.18 -13.81 11.86
N GLU A 180 -5.99 -14.41 10.98
CA GLU A 180 -7.39 -14.73 11.26
C GLU A 180 -7.54 -15.73 12.41
N GLU A 181 -6.72 -16.78 12.45
CA GLU A 181 -6.67 -17.74 13.56
C GLU A 181 -6.25 -17.07 14.87
N ALA A 182 -5.21 -16.23 14.85
CA ALA A 182 -4.77 -15.49 16.02
C ALA A 182 -5.86 -14.54 16.55
N MET A 183 -6.56 -13.86 15.65
CA MET A 183 -7.69 -13.00 15.99
C MET A 183 -8.85 -13.80 16.60
N ALA A 184 -9.18 -14.98 16.06
CA ALA A 184 -10.21 -15.86 16.61
C ALA A 184 -9.86 -16.38 18.01
N ARG A 185 -8.59 -16.74 18.26
CA ARG A 185 -8.11 -17.14 19.60
C ARG A 185 -8.28 -16.01 20.62
N ASN A 186 -7.92 -14.78 20.24
CA ASN A 186 -8.05 -13.60 21.10
C ASN A 186 -9.52 -13.23 21.37
N ALA A 187 -10.44 -13.50 20.45
CA ALA A 187 -11.87 -13.27 20.65
C ALA A 187 -12.50 -14.27 21.65
N ILE A 188 -11.92 -15.47 21.79
CA ILE A 188 -12.39 -16.54 22.69
C ILE A 188 -11.84 -16.36 24.12
N VAL A 189 -10.75 -15.62 24.30
CA VAL A 189 -10.14 -15.33 25.62
C VAL A 189 -10.22 -13.81 25.89
N PRO A 190 -11.37 -13.29 26.36
CA PRO A 190 -11.44 -11.90 26.78
C PRO A 190 -10.67 -11.76 28.11
N SER A 191 -9.63 -10.91 28.10
CA SER A 191 -8.82 -10.51 29.25
C SER A 191 -7.80 -11.53 29.77
N MET A 192 -6.54 -11.32 29.40
CA MET A 192 -5.41 -11.31 30.35
C MET A 192 -4.22 -10.54 29.73
N LEU A 193 -4.45 -9.28 29.33
CA LEU A 193 -3.45 -8.20 29.31
C LEU A 193 -4.20 -6.88 29.51
#